data_AF-A0A6N7VDC9-F1
#
_entry.id   AF-A0A6N7VDC9-F1
#
_cell.length_a   1.000
_cell.length_b   1.000
_cell.length_c   1.000
_cell.angle_alpha   90.00
_cell.angle_beta   90.00
_cell.angle_gamma   90.00
#
_symmetry.space_group_name_H-M   'P 1'
#
loop_
_entity.id
_entity.type
_entity.pdbx_description
1 polymer ?
#
loop_
_entity_poly.entity_id
_entity_poly.type
_entity_poly.pdbx_seq_one_letter_code
_entity_poly.pdbx_strand_id
1 'polypeptide(L)' 'MSTSLNELPRIGAPASRGLGAAGFTTLRQLAGIPREDLAKLHGVGPKALNIIEAALNEYGLGLKE' A
#
# COMPACT_ATOMS: atom_id res chain seq x y z
N MET A 1 2.33 -10.75 17.62
CA MET A 1 1.11 -10.66 16.80
C MET A 1 1.39 -9.72 15.65
N SER A 2 1.76 -10.22 14.48
CA SER A 2 2.27 -9.41 13.34
C SER A 2 1.67 -9.83 12.00
N THR A 3 0.45 -10.38 12.02
CA THR A 3 -0.22 -10.94 10.83
C THR A 3 -0.65 -9.87 9.83
N SER A 4 -1.10 -8.70 10.30
CA SER A 4 -1.76 -7.74 9.41
C SER A 4 -0.84 -6.97 8.46
N LEU A 5 0.44 -6.81 8.79
CA LEU A 5 1.41 -6.14 7.90
C LEU A 5 1.87 -7.04 6.74
N ASN A 6 1.66 -8.36 6.86
CA ASN A 6 1.94 -9.36 5.83
C ASN A 6 0.79 -9.49 4.82
N GLU A 7 -0.35 -8.83 5.06
CA GLU A 7 -1.51 -8.85 4.17
C GLU A 7 -1.70 -7.46 3.55
N LEU A 8 -2.04 -7.40 2.27
CA LEU A 8 -2.43 -6.14 1.64
C LEU A 8 -3.87 -5.79 2.04
N PRO A 9 -4.17 -4.51 2.32
CA PRO A 9 -5.53 -4.09 2.61
C PRO A 9 -6.43 -4.31 1.39
N ARG A 10 -7.74 -4.40 1.62
CA ARG A 10 -8.75 -4.49 0.56
C ARG A 10 -8.80 -3.18 -0.25
N ILE A 11 -7.92 -3.08 -1.24
CA ILE A 11 -7.92 -2.03 -2.25
C ILE A 11 -8.57 -2.54 -3.54
N GLY A 12 -8.88 -1.63 -4.46
CA GLY A 12 -9.47 -2.00 -5.74
C GLY A 12 -8.57 -2.98 -6.51
N ALA A 13 -9.19 -3.89 -7.27
CA ALA A 13 -8.51 -4.84 -8.16
C ALA A 13 -7.37 -4.24 -9.02
N PRO A 14 -7.48 -3.03 -9.61
CA PRO A 14 -6.36 -2.44 -10.34
C PRO A 14 -5.17 -2.09 -9.43
N ALA A 15 -5.40 -1.58 -8.22
CA ALA A 15 -4.34 -1.23 -7.29
C ALA A 15 -3.64 -2.48 -6.74
N SER A 16 -4.40 -3.51 -6.36
CA SER A 16 -3.81 -4.79 -5.92
C SER A 16 -2.93 -5.41 -7.01
N ARG A 17 -3.37 -5.35 -8.28
CA ARG A 17 -2.58 -5.83 -9.41
C ARG A 17 -1.35 -4.96 -9.67
N GLY A 18 -1.46 -3.64 -9.59
CA GLY A 18 -0.33 -2.72 -9.74
C GLY A 18 0.75 -2.95 -8.70
N LEU A 19 0.35 -3.09 -7.43
CA LEU A 19 1.25 -3.44 -6.33
C LEU A 19 1.92 -4.80 -6.56
N GLY A 20 1.12 -5.84 -6.87
CA GLY A 20 1.66 -7.18 -7.14
C GLY A 20 2.62 -7.21 -8.34
N ALA A 21 2.32 -6.46 -9.40
CA ALA A 21 3.18 -6.32 -10.58
C ALA A 21 4.50 -5.60 -10.25
N ALA A 22 4.48 -4.67 -9.30
CA ALA A 22 5.66 -4.00 -8.77
C ALA A 22 6.41 -4.83 -7.69
N GLY A 23 5.92 -6.03 -7.36
CA GLY A 23 6.54 -6.92 -6.36
C GLY A 23 6.14 -6.63 -4.92
N PHE A 24 5.19 -5.71 -4.69
CA PHE A 24 4.63 -5.42 -3.38
C PHE A 24 3.47 -6.38 -3.09
N THR A 25 3.70 -7.32 -2.19
CA THR A 25 2.71 -8.32 -1.78
C THR A 25 2.21 -8.13 -0.36
N THR A 26 2.84 -7.23 0.40
CA THR A 26 2.57 -7.01 1.82
C THR A 26 2.52 -5.51 2.16
N LEU A 27 1.72 -5.14 3.15
CA LEU A 27 1.62 -3.76 3.63
C LEU A 27 2.95 -3.23 4.18
N ARG A 28 3.75 -4.10 4.82
CA ARG A 28 5.09 -3.73 5.32
C ARG A 28 6.02 -3.22 4.22
N GLN A 29 5.97 -3.78 3.03
CA GLN A 29 6.84 -3.35 1.93
C GLN A 29 6.47 -1.97 1.40
N LEU A 30 5.24 -1.50 1.66
CA LEU A 30 4.77 -0.17 1.31
C LEU A 30 5.18 0.88 2.36
N ALA A 31 5.47 0.46 3.59
CA ALA A 31 5.87 1.36 4.66
C ALA A 31 7.19 2.08 4.30
N GLY A 32 7.16 3.41 4.33
CA GLY A 32 8.31 4.24 3.95
C GLY A 32 8.54 4.42 2.44
N ILE A 33 7.64 3.92 1.59
CA ILE A 33 7.64 4.22 0.16
C ILE A 33 6.97 5.59 -0.07
N PRO A 34 7.48 6.43 -0.99
CA PRO A 34 6.85 7.71 -1.31
C PRO A 34 5.45 7.50 -1.87
N ARG A 35 4.48 8.27 -1.39
CA ARG A 35 3.10 8.20 -1.88
C ARG A 35 3.00 8.40 -3.39
N GLU A 36 3.87 9.24 -3.94
CA GLU A 36 3.96 9.57 -5.36
C GLU A 36 4.54 8.41 -6.17
N ASP A 37 5.45 7.62 -5.59
CA ASP A 37 5.97 6.43 -6.26
C ASP A 37 4.91 5.34 -6.34
N LEU A 38 4.11 5.18 -5.27
CA LEU A 38 2.94 4.33 -5.30
C LEU A 38 1.90 4.85 -6.31
N ALA A 39 1.71 6.17 -6.42
CA ALA A 39 0.79 6.77 -7.39
C ALA A 39 1.20 6.54 -8.85
N LYS A 40 2.50 6.34 -9.13
CA LYS A 40 3.00 5.97 -10.47
C LYS A 40 2.64 4.53 -10.85
N LEU A 41 2.31 3.68 -9.89
CA LEU A 41 1.96 2.29 -10.16
C LEU A 41 0.60 2.20 -10.88
N HIS A 42 0.57 1.40 -11.94
CA HIS A 42 -0.61 1.27 -12.78
C HIS A 42 -1.81 0.76 -11.95
N GLY A 43 -2.84 1.60 -11.85
CA GLY A 43 -4.07 1.26 -11.12
C GLY A 43 -4.10 1.64 -9.65
N VAL A 44 -3.00 2.17 -9.08
CA VAL A 44 -2.97 2.72 -7.72
C VAL A 44 -3.45 4.17 -7.73
N GLY A 45 -4.76 4.34 -7.58
CA GLY A 45 -5.39 5.66 -7.49
C GLY A 45 -5.36 6.26 -6.08
N PRO A 46 -5.81 7.52 -5.92
CA PRO A 46 -5.86 8.22 -4.63
C PRO A 46 -6.69 7.47 -3.57
N LYS A 47 -7.69 6.71 -3.99
CA LYS A 47 -8.47 5.85 -3.08
C LYS A 47 -7.63 4.70 -2.50
N ALA A 48 -6.79 4.07 -3.31
CA ALA A 48 -5.90 3.01 -2.84
C ALA A 48 -4.83 3.55 -1.91
N LEU A 49 -4.24 4.71 -2.24
CA LEU A 49 -3.27 5.40 -1.37
C LEU A 49 -3.84 5.71 0.00
N ASN A 50 -5.05 6.30 0.08
CA ASN A 50 -5.72 6.55 1.35
C ASN A 50 -5.93 5.28 2.18
N ILE A 51 -6.31 4.16 1.55
CA ILE A 51 -6.51 2.88 2.24
C ILE A 51 -5.17 2.32 2.75
N ILE A 52 -4.12 2.39 1.93
CA ILE A 52 -2.78 1.94 2.30
C ILE A 52 -2.25 2.79 3.47
N GLU A 53 -2.39 4.11 3.39
CA GLU A 53 -1.97 5.04 4.42
C GLU A 53 -2.74 4.81 5.74
N ALA A 54 -4.06 4.68 5.67
CA ALA A 54 -4.88 4.36 6.84
C ALA A 54 -4.46 3.02 7.47
N ALA A 55 -4.26 1.99 6.65
CA ALA A 55 -3.82 0.68 7.11
C ALA A 55 -2.42 0.74 7.75
N LEU A 56 -1.47 1.47 7.16
CA LEU A 56 -0.14 1.70 7.74
C LEU A 56 -0.25 2.43 9.09
N ASN A 57 -1.10 3.45 9.16
CA ASN A 57 -1.28 4.27 10.36
C ASN A 57 -1.84 3.46 11.54
N GLU A 58 -2.67 2.45 11.30
CA GLU A 58 -3.11 1.51 12.35
C GLU A 58 -1.95 0.74 13.01
N TYR A 59 -0.83 0.58 12.31
CA TYR A 59 0.39 -0.06 12.85
C TYR A 59 1.46 0.96 13.25
N GLY A 60 1.13 2.26 13.31
CA GLY A 60 2.10 3.33 13.60
C GLY A 60 3.15 3.52 12.50
N LEU A 61 2.84 3.10 11.27
CA LEU A 61 3.66 3.28 10.08
C LEU A 61 3.04 4.36 9.18
N GLY A 62 3.81 4.86 8.22
CA GLY A 62 3.34 5.84 7.25
C GLY A 62 3.99 5.65 5.88
N LEU A 63 3.33 6.23 4.88
CA LEU A 63 3.97 6.49 3.59
C LEU A 63 4.98 7.63 3.76
N LYS A 64 6.01 7.64 2.92
CA LYS A 64 6.95 8.75 2.85
C LYS A 64 6.32 9.87 2.00
N GLU A 65 6.62 11.11 2.34
CA GLU A 65 6.25 12.28 1.53
C GLU A 65 6.99 12.27 0.19
#